data_AF-A0A074WAV4-F1
#
_entry.id   AF-A0A074WAV4-F1
#
_cell.length_a   1.000
_cell.length_b   1.000
_cell.length_c   1.000
_cell.angle_alpha   90.00
_cell.angle_beta   90.00
_cell.angle_gamma   90.00
#
_symmetry.space_group_name_H-M   'P 1'
#
loop_
_entity.id
_entity.type
_entity.pdbx_description
1 polymer ?
#
loop_
_entity_poly.entity_id
_entity_poly.type
_entity_poly.pdbx_seq_one_letter_code
_entity_poly.pdbx_strand_id
1 'polypeptide(L)'
;MRPTSSTFGTALASGTSTFPATGLRTIDWVYVPSQGNYMWALLSPGTTTGTNQLARWSLTDHTWTTVGNAYSQLTGSFGAAYGSNNGSIWLGNNGDGKIWRIDLTNPTVPVYSSLGAVASTNDGARCIYG
;
A
#
# COMPACT_ATOMS: atom_id res chain seq x y z
N MET A 1 4.40 -2.88 -15.61
CA MET A 1 3.92 -2.00 -16.68
C MET A 1 4.06 -2.72 -18.02
N ARG A 2 3.25 -2.39 -19.03
CA ARG A 2 3.33 -2.95 -20.39
C ARG A 2 3.38 -1.81 -21.41
N PRO A 3 4.56 -1.21 -21.68
CA PRO A 3 4.69 -0.03 -22.56
C PRO A 3 4.24 -0.27 -24.00
N THR A 4 4.25 -1.52 -24.45
CA THR A 4 3.85 -1.92 -25.81
C THR A 4 2.35 -2.15 -25.97
N SER A 5 1.54 -1.99 -24.91
CA SER A 5 0.09 -2.13 -25.00
C SER A 5 -0.51 -1.02 -25.87
N SER A 6 -1.50 -1.34 -26.70
CA SER A 6 -2.25 -0.34 -27.49
C SER A 6 -2.98 0.69 -26.62
N THR A 7 -3.18 0.37 -25.34
CA THR A 7 -3.81 1.24 -24.34
C THR A 7 -2.80 1.88 -23.38
N PHE A 8 -1.50 1.78 -23.64
CA PHE A 8 -0.50 2.44 -22.79
C PHE A 8 -0.72 3.97 -22.79
N GLY A 9 -0.70 4.57 -21.60
CA GLY A 9 -0.96 6.01 -21.44
C GLY A 9 -2.43 6.43 -21.57
N THR A 10 -3.35 5.49 -21.75
CA THR A 10 -4.80 5.78 -21.85
C THR A 10 -5.53 5.49 -20.54
N ALA A 11 -6.50 6.33 -20.17
CA ALA A 11 -7.41 6.04 -19.07
C ALA A 11 -8.45 5.01 -19.52
N LEU A 12 -8.47 3.84 -18.89
CA LEU A 12 -9.41 2.76 -19.22
C LEU A 12 -10.74 2.89 -18.47
N ALA A 13 -10.71 3.44 -17.25
CA ALA A 13 -11.87 3.65 -16.40
C ALA A 13 -11.56 4.74 -15.36
N SER A 14 -12.62 5.38 -14.86
CA SER A 14 -12.54 6.35 -13.76
C SER A 14 -13.80 6.28 -12.91
N GLY A 15 -13.67 6.54 -11.61
CA GLY A 15 -14.79 6.55 -10.69
C GLY A 15 -14.32 6.75 -9.25
N THR A 16 -15.21 6.52 -8.30
CA THR A 16 -14.92 6.52 -6.87
C THR A 16 -15.34 5.21 -6.25
N SER A 17 -14.67 4.82 -5.17
CA SER A 17 -15.05 3.68 -4.35
C SER A 17 -15.20 4.12 -2.90
N THR A 18 -16.20 3.57 -2.21
CA THR A 18 -16.41 3.81 -0.78
C THR A 18 -15.49 2.92 0.05
N PHE A 19 -14.84 3.50 1.06
CA PHE A 19 -14.01 2.74 1.99
C PHE A 19 -14.85 1.85 2.93
N PRO A 20 -14.31 0.71 3.38
CA PRO A 20 -15.04 -0.25 4.19
C PRO A 20 -15.17 0.20 5.66
N ALA A 21 -14.44 1.24 6.08
CA ALA A 21 -14.47 1.76 7.45
C ALA A 21 -14.48 3.28 7.45
N THR A 22 -15.34 3.87 8.27
CA THR A 22 -15.41 5.31 8.50
C THR A 22 -14.18 5.80 9.26
N GLY A 23 -13.68 6.98 8.90
CA GLY A 23 -12.53 7.61 9.57
C GLY A 23 -11.15 7.05 9.16
N LEU A 24 -11.10 6.05 8.27
CA LEU A 24 -9.85 5.60 7.67
C LEU A 24 -9.66 6.21 6.28
N ARG A 25 -8.40 6.44 5.89
CA ARG A 25 -8.01 6.84 4.53
C ARG A 25 -6.84 6.01 4.03
N THR A 26 -6.70 5.86 2.72
CA THR A 26 -5.45 5.36 2.14
C THR A 26 -4.35 6.38 2.31
N ILE A 27 -3.17 5.89 2.67
CA ILE A 27 -1.94 6.68 2.67
C ILE A 27 -1.33 6.67 1.27
N ASP A 28 -1.09 5.46 0.76
CA ASP A 28 -0.52 5.16 -0.54
C ASP A 28 -0.94 3.72 -0.92
N TRP A 29 -0.73 3.32 -2.17
CA TRP A 29 -1.17 2.06 -2.72
C TRP A 29 -0.19 1.48 -3.74
N VAL A 30 -0.24 0.17 -3.93
CA VAL A 30 0.57 -0.50 -4.95
C VAL A 30 -0.14 -1.73 -5.53
N TYR A 31 0.05 -1.97 -6.83
CA TYR A 31 -0.37 -3.21 -7.48
C TYR A 31 0.72 -4.28 -7.36
N VAL A 32 0.36 -5.45 -6.82
CA VAL A 32 1.27 -6.60 -6.68
C VAL A 32 0.74 -7.77 -7.51
N PRO A 33 1.24 -7.97 -8.74
CA PRO A 33 0.65 -8.94 -9.68
C PRO A 33 0.61 -10.37 -9.18
N SER A 34 1.60 -10.77 -8.36
CA SER A 34 1.67 -12.12 -7.79
C SER A 34 0.67 -12.37 -6.66
N GLN A 35 -0.11 -11.36 -6.26
CA GLN A 35 -1.07 -11.42 -5.15
C GLN A 35 -2.50 -11.17 -5.61
N GLY A 36 -2.78 -11.43 -6.89
CA GLY A 36 -4.11 -11.29 -7.50
C GLY A 36 -4.36 -9.92 -8.11
N ASN A 37 -5.59 -9.71 -8.59
CA ASN A 37 -5.99 -8.49 -9.29
C ASN A 37 -6.43 -7.40 -8.30
N TYR A 38 -5.51 -7.00 -7.42
CA TYR A 38 -5.78 -6.05 -6.34
C TYR A 38 -4.73 -4.93 -6.26
N MET A 39 -5.20 -3.72 -5.95
CA MET A 39 -4.36 -2.69 -5.34
C MET A 39 -4.30 -2.92 -3.84
N TRP A 40 -3.11 -2.94 -3.26
CA TRP A 40 -2.88 -3.07 -1.82
C TRP A 40 -2.54 -1.71 -1.25
N ALA A 41 -3.11 -1.39 -0.09
CA ALA A 41 -2.91 -0.09 0.53
C ALA A 41 -2.84 -0.19 2.05
N LEU A 42 -2.15 0.77 2.65
CA LEU A 42 -2.17 0.98 4.09
C LEU A 42 -3.24 2.02 4.44
N LEU A 43 -4.18 1.64 5.29
CA LEU A 43 -5.21 2.53 5.82
C LEU A 43 -4.74 3.18 7.11
N SER A 44 -4.94 4.50 7.20
CA SER A 44 -4.60 5.30 8.36
C SER A 44 -5.85 5.90 9.00
N PRO A 45 -5.93 5.92 10.35
CA PRO A 45 -6.92 6.71 11.08
C PRO A 45 -6.61 8.21 11.07
N GLY A 46 -5.49 8.61 10.44
CA GLY A 46 -5.14 10.00 10.25
C GLY A 46 -4.43 10.68 11.41
N THR A 47 -4.08 9.92 12.43
CA THR A 47 -3.28 10.35 13.58
C THR A 47 -1.96 9.61 13.61
N THR A 48 -0.94 10.20 14.22
CA THR A 48 0.37 9.56 14.37
C THR A 48 0.39 8.50 15.47
N THR A 49 -0.56 8.54 16.40
CA THR A 49 -0.69 7.56 17.49
C THR A 49 -1.59 6.38 17.13
N GLY A 50 -2.40 6.50 16.08
CA GLY A 50 -3.28 5.45 15.62
C GLY A 50 -2.53 4.33 14.88
N THR A 51 -3.08 3.12 14.95
CA THR A 51 -2.55 1.95 14.25
C THR A 51 -3.08 1.90 12.83
N ASN A 52 -2.21 1.55 11.90
CA ASN A 52 -2.57 1.45 10.50
C ASN A 52 -2.98 0.01 10.15
N GLN A 53 -3.87 -0.17 9.17
CA GLN A 53 -4.44 -1.46 8.79
C GLN A 53 -4.23 -1.75 7.30
N LEU A 54 -3.91 -2.99 6.94
CA LEU A 54 -3.84 -3.37 5.53
C LEU A 54 -5.24 -3.45 4.91
N ALA A 55 -5.37 -2.99 3.68
CA ALA A 55 -6.54 -3.22 2.86
C ALA A 55 -6.15 -3.53 1.43
N ARG A 56 -7.11 -4.09 0.70
CA ARG A 56 -7.00 -4.31 -0.73
C ARG A 56 -8.24 -3.80 -1.45
N TRP A 57 -8.06 -3.28 -2.65
CA TRP A 57 -9.11 -2.88 -3.57
C TRP A 57 -9.09 -3.78 -4.80
N SER A 58 -10.23 -4.38 -5.12
CA SER A 58 -10.38 -5.30 -6.24
C SER A 58 -10.53 -4.54 -7.55
N LEU A 59 -9.67 -4.84 -8.52
CA LEU A 59 -9.78 -4.29 -9.88
C LEU A 59 -10.90 -4.95 -10.69
N THR A 60 -11.57 -5.97 -10.14
CA THR A 60 -12.65 -6.69 -10.83
C THR A 60 -14.02 -6.13 -10.45
N ASP A 61 -14.28 -5.92 -9.16
CA ASP A 61 -15.58 -5.47 -8.65
C ASP A 61 -15.53 -4.05 -8.03
N HIS A 62 -14.35 -3.43 -8.01
CA HIS A 62 -14.13 -2.08 -7.50
C HIS A 62 -14.48 -1.88 -6.02
N THR A 63 -14.34 -2.94 -5.21
CA THR A 63 -14.62 -2.91 -3.77
C THR A 63 -13.35 -2.95 -2.91
N TRP A 64 -13.41 -2.27 -1.77
CA TRP A 64 -12.37 -2.34 -0.74
C TRP A 64 -12.66 -3.46 0.27
N THR A 65 -11.61 -4.10 0.76
CA THR A 65 -11.69 -5.08 1.86
C THR A 65 -10.51 -4.87 2.79
N THR A 66 -10.76 -4.74 4.10
CA THR A 66 -9.70 -4.77 5.11
C THR A 66 -9.13 -6.18 5.26
N VAL A 67 -7.84 -6.27 5.56
CA VAL A 67 -7.13 -7.53 5.69
C VAL A 67 -6.58 -7.64 7.11
N GLY A 68 -7.14 -8.57 7.88
CA GLY A 68 -6.78 -8.76 9.28
C GLY A 68 -7.11 -7.54 10.15
N ASN A 69 -6.40 -7.44 11.28
CA ASN A 69 -6.54 -6.34 12.23
C ASN A 69 -5.53 -5.22 11.94
N ALA A 70 -5.71 -4.05 12.56
CA ALA A 70 -4.70 -2.99 12.55
C ALA A 70 -3.41 -3.46 13.24
N TYR A 71 -2.26 -2.98 12.74
CA TYR A 71 -0.95 -3.38 13.24
C TYR A 71 -0.45 -2.42 14.31
N SER A 72 -0.12 -2.96 15.49
CA SER A 72 0.45 -2.18 16.59
C SER A 72 1.85 -1.62 16.27
N GLN A 73 2.60 -2.28 15.39
CA GLN A 73 3.93 -1.83 14.95
C GLN A 73 3.88 -0.67 13.95
N LEU A 74 2.78 -0.53 13.20
CA LEU A 74 2.65 0.48 12.17
C LEU A 74 1.87 1.66 12.72
N THR A 75 2.56 2.49 13.50
CA THR A 75 2.09 3.80 13.96
C THR A 75 2.94 4.91 13.32
N GLY A 76 2.45 6.15 13.36
CA GLY A 76 3.12 7.30 12.77
C GLY A 76 2.61 7.68 11.38
N SER A 77 3.39 8.50 10.69
CA SER A 77 3.03 9.05 9.38
C SER A 77 3.68 8.23 8.29
N PHE A 78 2.92 7.44 7.55
CA PHE A 78 3.41 6.76 6.37
C PHE A 78 3.13 7.62 5.13
N GLY A 79 3.84 7.37 4.04
CA GLY A 79 3.54 8.04 2.76
C GLY A 79 3.95 7.28 1.50
N ALA A 80 4.71 6.19 1.63
CA ALA A 80 5.18 5.44 0.47
C ALA A 80 4.89 3.94 0.61
N ALA A 81 4.40 3.35 -0.48
CA ALA A 81 4.15 1.92 -0.65
C ALA A 81 4.93 1.37 -1.86
N TYR A 82 5.58 0.24 -1.69
CA TYR A 82 6.34 -0.43 -2.75
C TYR A 82 5.97 -1.90 -2.82
N GLY A 83 5.62 -2.41 -3.99
CA GLY A 83 5.30 -3.82 -4.20
C GLY A 83 6.49 -4.57 -4.79
N SER A 84 6.65 -5.85 -4.47
CA SER A 84 7.57 -6.75 -5.19
C SER A 84 6.86 -8.00 -5.70
N ASN A 85 7.37 -8.56 -6.79
CA ASN A 85 6.82 -9.77 -7.39
C ASN A 85 6.95 -11.00 -6.47
N ASN A 86 7.76 -10.92 -5.41
CA ASN A 86 7.82 -11.94 -4.35
C ASN A 86 6.59 -11.95 -3.42
N GLY A 87 5.57 -11.13 -3.70
CA GLY A 87 4.34 -11.11 -2.93
C GLY A 87 4.41 -10.26 -1.66
N SER A 88 5.39 -9.38 -1.54
CA SER A 88 5.52 -8.47 -0.40
C SER A 88 5.25 -7.01 -0.77
N ILE A 89 4.82 -6.24 0.22
CA ILE A 89 4.75 -4.78 0.20
C ILE A 89 5.73 -4.20 1.21
N TRP A 90 6.36 -3.07 0.88
CA TRP A 90 7.15 -2.26 1.79
C TRP A 90 6.47 -0.91 2.01
N LEU A 91 6.57 -0.40 3.22
CA LEU A 91 5.86 0.78 3.70
C LEU A 91 6.86 1.72 4.38
N GLY A 92 7.01 2.93 3.84
CA GLY A 92 7.93 3.94 4.37
C GLY A 92 7.23 4.89 5.34
N ASN A 93 7.72 4.97 6.57
CA ASN A 93 7.29 5.93 7.56
C ASN A 93 8.09 7.24 7.41
N ASN A 94 7.38 8.32 7.12
CA ASN A 94 7.91 9.68 6.99
C ASN A 94 8.53 10.21 8.29
N GLY A 95 7.92 9.90 9.43
CA GLY A 95 8.29 10.49 10.71
C GLY A 95 9.60 9.96 11.28
N ASP A 96 9.87 8.67 11.12
CA ASP A 96 11.06 8.01 11.68
C ASP A 96 11.96 7.33 10.63
N GLY A 97 11.60 7.42 9.35
CA GLY A 97 12.35 6.83 8.24
C GLY A 97 12.27 5.31 8.17
N LYS A 98 11.57 4.62 9.09
CA LYS A 98 11.53 3.16 9.09
C LYS A 98 10.78 2.63 7.88
N ILE A 99 11.35 1.61 7.25
CA ILE A 99 10.72 0.85 6.17
C ILE A 99 10.29 -0.50 6.74
N TRP A 100 9.01 -0.78 6.63
CA TRP A 100 8.38 -2.02 7.10
C TRP A 100 8.00 -2.89 5.92
N ARG A 101 8.13 -4.20 6.05
CA ARG A 101 7.69 -5.19 5.05
C ARG A 101 6.48 -5.95 5.58
N ILE A 102 5.51 -6.21 4.73
CA ILE A 102 4.42 -7.16 4.97
C ILE A 102 4.46 -8.23 3.86
N ASP A 103 4.43 -9.49 4.26
CA ASP A 103 4.20 -10.62 3.34
C ASP A 103 2.70 -10.74 3.07
N LEU A 104 2.26 -10.56 1.83
CA LEU A 104 0.83 -10.54 1.49
C LEU A 104 0.22 -11.96 1.46
N THR A 105 1.04 -13.01 1.41
CA THR A 105 0.57 -14.40 1.56
C THR A 105 0.25 -14.74 3.01
N ASN A 106 0.91 -14.08 3.97
CA ASN A 106 0.62 -14.17 5.41
C ASN A 106 0.78 -12.81 6.09
N PRO A 107 -0.21 -11.91 5.95
CA PRO A 107 -0.09 -10.51 6.35
C PRO A 107 -0.34 -10.29 7.84
N THR A 108 0.07 -11.22 8.70
CA THR A 108 -0.23 -11.17 10.14
C THR A 108 0.71 -10.26 10.91
N VAL A 109 2.00 -10.23 10.55
CA VAL A 109 3.03 -9.50 11.29
C VAL A 109 3.93 -8.70 10.34
N PRO A 110 3.86 -7.36 10.37
CA PRO A 110 4.83 -6.52 9.68
C PRO A 110 6.21 -6.66 10.32
N VAL A 111 7.24 -6.68 9.48
CA VAL A 111 8.63 -6.84 9.89
C VAL A 111 9.41 -5.58 9.54
N TYR A 112 10.21 -5.07 10.47
CA TYR A 112 11.14 -4.00 10.18
C TYR A 112 12.15 -4.47 9.12
N SER A 113 12.27 -3.72 8.02
CA SER A 113 13.13 -4.09 6.89
C SER A 113 14.43 -3.29 6.91
N SER A 114 14.34 -1.96 7.06
CA SER A 114 15.50 -1.07 6.98
C SER A 114 15.15 0.35 7.47
N LEU A 115 16.18 1.19 7.59
CA LEU A 115 16.06 2.61 7.88
C LEU A 115 16.34 3.41 6.60
N GLY A 116 15.37 4.22 6.19
CA GLY A 116 15.51 5.24 5.15
C GLY A 116 15.66 6.64 5.74
N ALA A 117 15.54 7.66 4.89
CA ALA A 117 15.53 9.05 5.32
C ALA A 117 14.17 9.44 5.92
N VAL A 118 14.20 10.30 6.94
CA VAL A 118 13.02 11.03 7.42
C VAL A 118 12.59 12.03 6.35
N ALA A 119 11.29 12.15 6.12
CA ALA A 119 10.73 13.05 5.12
C ALA A 119 9.43 13.67 5.62
N SER A 120 9.09 14.88 5.17
CA SER A 120 7.76 15.47 5.43
C SER A 120 6.69 14.87 4.53
N THR A 121 7.09 14.46 3.32
CA THR A 121 6.29 13.80 2.30
C THR A 121 7.20 12.84 1.53
N ASN A 122 6.69 11.67 1.19
CA ASN A 122 7.33 10.76 0.25
C ASN A 122 6.24 10.10 -0.61
N ASP A 123 6.67 9.48 -1.70
CA ASP A 123 5.82 8.69 -2.58
C ASP A 123 6.62 7.45 -3.01
N GLY A 124 5.92 6.33 -3.18
CA GLY A 124 6.52 5.07 -3.54
C GLY A 124 6.69 4.92 -5.05
N ALA A 125 7.91 5.04 -5.57
CA ALA A 125 8.22 4.66 -6.95
C ALA A 125 9.14 3.43 -6.99
N ARG A 126 8.71 2.38 -7.70
CA ARG A 126 9.58 1.24 -8.03
C ARG A 126 10.10 1.37 -9.46
N CYS A 127 11.42 1.32 -9.62
CA CYS A 127 12.03 1.04 -10.92
C CYS A 127 11.81 -0.46 -11.25
N ILE A 128 11.00 -0.76 -12.26
CA ILE A 128 10.89 -2.12 -12.79
C ILE A 128 11.96 -2.25 -13.87
N TYR A 129 13.09 -2.86 -13.54
CA TYR A 129 13.95 -3.42 -14.58
C TYR A 129 13.29 -4.72 -15.03
N GLY A 130 13.01 -4.81 -16.33
CA GLY A 130 12.55 -6.03 -16.99
C GLY A 130 13.73 -6.88 -17.40
#